data_AF-A0A354FCV6-F1
#
_entry.id   AF-A0A354FCV6-F1
#
_cell.length_a   1.000
_cell.length_b   1.000
_cell.length_c   1.000
_cell.angle_alpha   90.00
_cell.angle_beta   90.00
_cell.angle_gamma   90.00
#
_symmetry.space_group_name_H-M   'P 1'
#
loop_
_entity.id
_entity.type
_entity.pdbx_description
1 polymer ?
#
loop_
_entity_poly.entity_id
_entity_poly.type
_entity_poly.pdbx_seq_one_letter_code
_entity_poly.pdbx_strand_id
1 'polypeptide(L)' 'MEDIWADCPCWVDVNLDAVGNNTAEVKKCLESDVRLMAVVKSDAYGHGMLSAARTVLACGADTLGVTHP' A
#
# COMPACT_ATOMS: atom_id res chain seq x y z
N MET A 1 29.98 1.24 7.67
CA MET A 1 29.30 2.50 7.30
C MET A 1 28.45 2.84 8.50
N GLU A 2 28.92 3.75 9.35
CA GLU A 2 28.14 4.17 10.53
C GLU A 2 26.86 4.86 10.06
N ASP A 3 25.75 4.55 10.74
CA ASP A 3 24.43 5.06 10.42
C ASP A 3 24.34 6.52 10.91
N ILE A 4 24.82 7.45 10.08
CA ILE A 4 24.96 8.89 10.38
C ILE A 4 23.63 9.60 10.71
N TRP A 5 22.50 8.87 10.70
CA TRP A 5 21.16 9.36 10.98
C TRP A 5 20.58 8.82 12.30
N ALA A 6 21.29 7.93 13.00
CA ALA A 6 20.78 7.25 14.20
C ALA A 6 20.40 8.21 15.35
N ASP A 7 21.02 9.39 15.42
CA ASP A 7 20.83 10.36 16.51
C ASP A 7 19.76 11.43 16.23
N CYS A 8 19.06 11.37 15.09
CA CYS A 8 18.03 12.34 14.73
C CYS A 8 16.72 11.60 14.36
N PRO A 9 15.75 11.47 15.29
CA PRO A 9 14.55 10.68 15.04
C PRO A 9 13.68 11.34 13.95
N CYS A 10 13.59 10.68 12.80
CA CYS A 10 12.73 11.06 11.68
C CYS A 10 11.94 9.82 11.25
N TRP A 11 10.61 9.89 11.32
CA TRP A 11 9.74 8.77 10.97
C TRP A 11 8.55 9.24 10.14
N VAL A 12 7.87 8.27 9.53
CA VAL A 12 6.62 8.47 8.79
C VAL A 12 5.59 7.52 9.38
N ASP A 13 4.43 8.07 9.76
CA ASP A 13 3.26 7.29 10.15
C ASP A 13 2.32 7.11 8.95
N VAL A 14 1.97 5.87 8.66
CA VAL A 14 1.08 5.51 7.57
C VAL A 14 -0.25 5.02 8.15
N ASN A 15 -1.34 5.71 7.83
CA ASN A 15 -2.68 5.32 8.23
C ASN A 15 -3.22 4.19 7.32
N LEU A 16 -3.19 2.95 7.82
CA LEU A 16 -3.69 1.79 7.08
C LEU A 16 -5.22 1.76 6.95
N ASP A 17 -5.97 2.35 7.89
CA ASP A 17 -7.43 2.47 7.76
C ASP A 17 -7.80 3.36 6.57
N ALA A 18 -7.03 4.43 6.34
CA ALA A 18 -7.21 5.28 5.16
C ALA A 18 -6.92 4.52 3.86
N VAL A 19 -5.84 3.72 3.83
CA VAL A 19 -5.51 2.87 2.66
C VAL A 19 -6.62 1.85 2.38
N GLY A 20 -7.13 1.20 3.43
CA GLY A 20 -8.22 0.24 3.32
C GLY A 20 -9.52 0.88 2.86
N ASN A 21 -9.93 1.99 3.47
CA ASN A 21 -11.13 2.73 3.08
C ASN A 21 -11.06 3.19 1.61
N ASN A 22 -9.93 3.77 1.20
CA ASN A 22 -9.75 4.22 -0.19
C ASN A 22 -9.83 3.05 -1.18
N THR A 23 -9.29 1.89 -0.82
CA THR A 23 -9.38 0.68 -1.66
C THR A 23 -10.82 0.22 -1.81
N ALA A 24 -11.57 0.20 -0.71
CA ALA A 24 -12.98 -0.19 -0.72
C ALA A 24 -13.84 0.80 -1.54
N GLU A 25 -13.61 2.10 -1.41
CA GLU A 25 -14.31 3.12 -2.21
C GLU A 25 -14.02 2.98 -3.70
N VAL A 26 -12.75 2.75 -4.08
CA VAL A 26 -12.40 2.48 -5.49
C VAL A 26 -13.10 1.21 -5.98
N LYS A 27 -13.11 0.13 -5.19
CA LYS A 27 -13.78 -1.12 -5.57
C LYS A 27 -15.29 -0.95 -5.76
N LYS A 28 -15.95 -0.11 -4.96
CA LYS A 28 -17.38 0.22 -5.09
C LYS A 28 -17.71 0.97 -6.39
N CYS A 29 -16.75 1.70 -6.95
CA CYS A 29 -16.93 2.40 -8.24
C CYS A 29 -16.83 1.46 -9.44
N LEU A 30 -16.40 0.21 -9.25
CA LEU A 30 -16.24 -0.77 -10.32
C LEU A 30 -17.50 -1.64 -10.47
N GLU A 31 -17.78 -2.07 -11.69
CA GLU A 31 -18.77 -3.13 -11.93
C GLU A 31 -18.32 -4.45 -11.30
N SER A 32 -19.27 -5.35 -11.01
CA SER A 32 -19.01 -6.62 -10.29
C SER A 32 -17.93 -7.49 -10.94
N ASP A 33 -17.82 -7.42 -12.27
CA ASP A 33 -16.98 -8.31 -13.05
C ASP A 33 -15.59 -7.70 -13.31
N VAL A 34 -15.34 -6.49 -12.81
CA VAL A 34 -14.06 -5.79 -12.96
C VAL A 34 -13.17 -6.06 -11.75
N ARG A 35 -11.96 -6.58 -12.06
CA ARG A 35 -10.92 -6.81 -11.05
C ARG A 35 -10.08 -5.57 -10.82
N LEU A 36 -9.76 -5.30 -9.55
CA LEU A 36 -8.91 -4.21 -9.10
C LEU A 36 -7.49 -4.73 -8.84
N MET A 37 -6.51 -4.13 -9.51
CA MET A 37 -5.09 -4.34 -9.23
C MET A 37 -4.55 -3.19 -8.39
N ALA A 38 -4.10 -3.47 -7.16
CA ALA A 38 -3.41 -2.49 -6.34
C ALA A 38 -1.91 -2.51 -6.64
N VAL A 39 -1.37 -1.37 -7.07
CA VAL A 39 0.05 -1.24 -7.40
C VAL A 39 0.83 -0.88 -6.14
N VAL A 40 1.77 -1.73 -5.72
CA VAL A 40 2.56 -1.57 -4.49
C VAL A 40 4.07 -1.47 -4.78
N LYS A 41 4.43 -0.97 -5.96
CA LYS A 41 5.83 -0.74 -6.36
C LYS A 41 6.56 0.23 -5.42
N SER A 42 7.89 0.21 -5.46
CA SER A 42 8.75 1.15 -4.71
C SER A 42 8.40 1.22 -3.22
N ASP A 43 8.35 0.05 -2.57
CA ASP A 43 7.94 -0.10 -1.17
C ASP A 43 6.54 0.49 -0.86
N ALA A 44 5.55 0.17 -1.72
CA ALA A 44 4.25 0.83 -1.73
C ALA A 44 4.34 2.36 -1.74
N TYR A 45 5.12 2.91 -2.68
CA TYR A 45 5.36 4.35 -2.79
C TYR A 45 5.95 4.97 -1.51
N GLY A 46 6.77 4.22 -0.78
CA GLY A 46 7.37 4.64 0.49
C GLY A 46 6.47 4.50 1.73
N HIS A 47 5.32 3.83 1.60
CA HIS A 47 4.38 3.60 2.72
C HIS A 47 4.61 2.25 3.44
N GLY A 48 5.56 1.44 2.97
CA GLY A 48 5.81 0.09 3.48
C GLY A 48 4.99 -0.96 2.73
N MET A 49 5.68 -1.75 1.91
CA MET A 49 5.07 -2.69 0.96
C MET A 49 4.17 -3.72 1.64
N LEU A 50 4.66 -4.37 2.69
CA LEU A 50 3.97 -5.50 3.30
C LEU A 50 2.66 -5.08 3.97
N SER A 51 2.70 -3.99 4.74
CA SER A 51 1.51 -3.47 5.43
C SER A 51 0.47 -3.00 4.42
N ALA A 52 0.87 -2.19 3.43
CA ALA A 52 -0.03 -1.71 2.40
C ALA A 52 -0.63 -2.86 1.56
N ALA A 53 0.19 -3.81 1.10
CA ALA A 53 -0.26 -4.94 0.29
C ALA A 53 -1.29 -5.82 1.00
N ARG A 54 -1.08 -6.10 2.29
CA ARG A 54 -2.07 -6.86 3.10
C ARG A 54 -3.37 -6.10 3.25
N THR A 55 -3.29 -4.80 3.54
CA THR A 55 -4.47 -3.94 3.72
C THR A 55 -5.31 -3.86 2.45
N VAL A 56 -4.70 -3.56 1.29
CA VAL A 56 -5.46 -3.43 0.04
C VAL A 56 -6.13 -4.73 -0.38
N LEU A 57 -5.46 -5.89 -0.18
CA LEU A 57 -6.05 -7.20 -0.45
C LEU A 57 -7.23 -7.50 0.47
N ALA A 58 -7.11 -7.19 1.77
CA ALA A 58 -8.20 -7.36 2.74
C ALA A 58 -9.40 -6.44 2.45
N CYS A 59 -9.17 -5.30 1.79
CA CYS A 59 -10.19 -4.28 1.52
C CYS A 59 -10.74 -4.27 0.09
N GLY A 60 -10.43 -5.29 -0.72
CA GLY A 60 -11.13 -5.54 -2.00
C GLY A 60 -10.27 -5.45 -3.26
N ALA A 61 -8.96 -5.26 -3.15
CA ALA A 61 -8.08 -5.47 -4.29
C ALA A 61 -7.98 -6.98 -4.61
N ASP A 62 -8.04 -7.33 -5.89
CA ASP A 62 -8.02 -8.72 -6.36
C ASP A 62 -6.59 -9.20 -6.63
N THR A 63 -5.70 -8.28 -6.99
CA THR A 63 -4.32 -8.58 -7.41
C THR A 63 -3.36 -7.46 -7.01
N LEU A 64 -2.06 -7.78 -6.99
CA LEU A 64 -0.99 -6.82 -6.73
C LEU A 64 -0.13 -6.61 -7.99
N GLY A 65 0.22 -5.35 -8.25
CA GLY A 65 1.18 -4.96 -9.27
C GLY A 65 2.48 -4.46 -8.64
N VAL A 66 3.62 -5.00 -9.08
CA VAL A 66 4.97 -4.59 -8.67
C VAL A 66 5.81 -4.29 -9.91
N THR A 67 6.93 -3.56 -9.76
CA THR A 67 7.77 -3.20 -10.92
C THR A 67 8.89 -4.19 -11.21
N HIS A 68 9.75 -4.46 -10.24
CA HIS A 68 10.95 -5.29 -10.40
C HIS A 68 11.10 -6.19 -9.15
N PRO A 69 11.69 -7.39 -9.29
CA PRO A 69 12.10 -8.19 -8.14
C PRO A 69 13.17 -7.48 -7.29
#